data_AF-A0A937VFH9-F1
#
_entry.id   AF-A0A937VFH9-F1
#
_cell.length_a   1.000
_cell.length_b   1.000
_cell.length_c   1.000
_cell.angle_alpha   90.00
_cell.angle_beta   90.00
_cell.angle_gamma   90.00
#
_symmetry.space_group_name_H-M   'P 1'
#
loop_
_entity.id
_entity.type
_entity.pdbx_description
1 polymer ?
#
loop_
_entity_poly.entity_id
_entity_poly.type
_entity_poly.pdbx_seq_one_letter_code
_entity_poly.pdbx_strand_id
1 'polypeptide(L)'
;MGTLIGLLGALVVTIIIVAIVETVSRTKLPYGWLGNIVVGFIGGIIGQLVLGTWGPYIFGVYVIQTFLGALVFILVAKWVMGMMAKSR
;
A
#
# COMPACT_ATOMS: atom_id res chain seq x y z
N MET A 1 -0.09 -13.19 -24.00
CA MET A 1 -1.36 -12.43 -23.97
C MET A 1 -1.12 -11.15 -23.16
N GLY A 2 -0.90 -10.03 -23.86
CA GLY A 2 -0.71 -8.64 -23.40
C GLY A 2 -0.07 -8.36 -22.03
N THR A 3 1.26 -8.29 -21.95
CA THR A 3 2.00 -7.76 -20.78
C THR A 3 1.50 -6.36 -20.35
N LEU A 4 1.05 -5.53 -21.30
CA LEU A 4 0.46 -4.23 -21.02
C LEU A 4 -0.87 -4.31 -20.25
N ILE A 5 -1.74 -5.28 -20.57
CA ILE A 5 -3.04 -5.44 -19.91
C ILE A 5 -2.84 -5.92 -18.47
N GLY A 6 -1.89 -6.83 -18.25
CA GLY A 6 -1.51 -7.27 -16.91
C GLY A 6 -0.95 -6.12 -16.06
N LEU A 7 -0.02 -5.33 -16.60
CA LEU A 7 0.58 -4.19 -15.89
C LEU A 7 -0.44 -3.09 -15.55
N LEU A 8 -1.31 -2.73 -16.50
CA LEU A 8 -2.37 -1.75 -16.26
C LEU A 8 -3.37 -2.27 -15.21
N GLY A 9 -3.76 -3.55 -15.31
CA GLY A 9 -4.62 -4.19 -14.31
C GLY A 9 -3.97 -4.22 -12.92
N ALA A 10 -2.68 -4.55 -12.83
CA ALA A 10 -1.93 -4.55 -11.57
C ALA A 10 -1.92 -3.17 -10.91
N LEU A 11 -1.67 -2.12 -11.69
CA LEU A 11 -1.67 -0.74 -11.20
C LEU A 11 -3.05 -0.35 -10.67
N VAL A 12 -4.11 -0.64 -11.43
CA VAL A 12 -5.49 -0.33 -11.03
C VAL A 12 -5.86 -1.06 -9.73
N VAL A 13 -5.59 -2.36 -9.64
CA VAL A 13 -5.86 -3.17 -8.44
C VAL A 13 -5.08 -2.62 -7.24
N THR A 14 -3.80 -2.31 -7.42
CA THR A 14 -2.96 -1.79 -6.33
C THR A 14 -3.47 -0.44 -5.83
N ILE A 15 -3.84 0.48 -6.73
CA ILE A 15 -4.38 1.79 -6.36
C ILE A 15 -5.70 1.63 -5.58
N ILE A 16 -6.59 0.73 -6.04
CA ILE A 16 -7.85 0.45 -5.33
C ILE A 16 -7.58 -0.09 -3.93
N ILE A 17 -6.68 -1.07 -3.79
CA ILE A 17 -6.32 -1.64 -2.48
C ILE A 17 -5.78 -0.55 -1.57
N VAL A 18 -4.86 0.29 -2.05
CA VAL A 18 -4.27 1.39 -1.27
C VAL A 18 -5.34 2.40 -0.84
N ALA A 19 -6.29 2.74 -1.70
CA ALA A 19 -7.40 3.63 -1.36
C ALA A 19 -8.30 3.02 -0.26
N ILE A 20 -8.57 1.71 -0.32
CA ILE A 20 -9.31 1.00 0.73
C ILE A 20 -8.52 1.04 2.04
N VAL A 21 -7.22 0.72 2.00
CA VAL A 21 -6.33 0.73 3.17
C VAL A 21 -6.31 2.11 3.82
N GLU A 22 -6.17 3.18 3.04
CA GLU A 22 -6.19 4.56 3.53
C GLU A 22 -7.51 4.88 4.26
N THR A 23 -8.63 4.46 3.66
CA THR A 23 -9.96 4.67 4.24
C THR A 23 -10.13 3.89 5.56
N VAL A 24 -9.57 2.68 5.63
CA VAL A 24 -9.58 1.82 6.83
C VAL A 24 -8.65 2.35 7.91
N SER A 25 -7.43 2.77 7.55
CA SER A 25 -6.42 3.23 8.49
C SER A 25 -6.72 4.63 9.03
N ARG A 26 -7.54 5.42 8.31
CA ARG A 26 -7.90 6.81 8.63
C ARG A 26 -6.68 7.68 8.96
N THR A 27 -5.53 7.35 8.36
CA THR A 27 -4.26 8.03 8.60
C THR A 27 -4.12 9.24 7.69
N LYS A 28 -3.66 10.36 8.24
CA LYS A 28 -3.26 11.53 7.48
C LYS A 28 -1.75 11.66 7.58
N LEU A 29 -1.03 11.22 6.56
CA LEU A 29 0.40 11.43 6.47
C LEU A 29 0.67 12.89 6.00
N PRO A 30 1.84 13.47 6.33
CA PRO A 30 2.30 14.69 5.67
C PRO A 30 2.29 14.48 4.15
N TYR A 31 2.03 15.56 3.40
CA TYR A 31 1.67 15.53 1.96
C TYR A 31 0.23 15.03 1.67
N GLY A 32 -0.60 14.83 2.69
CA GLY A 32 -2.03 14.54 2.54
C GLY A 32 -2.29 13.22 1.83
N TRP A 33 -3.20 13.23 0.85
CA TRP A 33 -3.59 12.06 0.06
C TRP A 33 -2.41 11.45 -0.72
N LEU A 34 -1.48 12.29 -1.21
CA LEU A 34 -0.33 11.81 -1.98
C LEU A 34 0.65 11.01 -1.11
N GLY A 35 0.88 11.45 0.12
CA GLY A 35 1.72 10.72 1.08
C GLY A 35 1.16 9.34 1.40
N ASN A 36 -0.17 9.25 1.58
CA ASN A 36 -0.87 7.99 1.82
C ASN A 36 -0.73 7.01 0.64
N ILE A 37 -0.90 7.49 -0.59
CA ILE A 37 -0.77 6.66 -1.79
C ILE A 37 0.65 6.12 -1.92
N VAL A 38 1.68 6.98 -1.81
CA VAL A 38 3.08 6.58 -1.98
C VAL A 38 3.50 5.56 -0.92
N VAL A 39 3.20 5.84 0.34
CA VAL A 39 3.53 4.95 1.46
C VAL A 39 2.74 3.63 1.36
N GLY A 40 1.46 3.68 1.00
CA GLY A 40 0.64 2.50 0.79
C GLY A 40 1.13 1.65 -0.37
N PHE A 41 1.54 2.25 -1.48
CA PHE A 41 2.07 1.54 -2.65
C PHE A 41 3.38 0.81 -2.32
N ILE A 42 4.32 1.50 -1.66
CA ILE A 42 5.58 0.90 -1.19
C ILE A 42 5.29 -0.24 -0.21
N GLY A 43 4.40 0.00 0.76
CA GLY A 43 3.97 -1.02 1.72
C GLY A 43 3.35 -2.24 1.06
N GLY A 44 2.55 -2.05 0.01
CA GLY A 44 1.94 -3.13 -0.73
C GLY A 44 2.93 -4.00 -1.48
N ILE A 45 3.96 -3.40 -2.09
CA ILE A 45 5.06 -4.13 -2.75
C ILE A 45 5.86 -4.91 -1.71
N ILE A 46 6.28 -4.26 -0.62
CA ILE A 46 7.03 -4.90 0.46
C ILE A 46 6.21 -6.01 1.11
N GLY A 47 4.90 -5.81 1.28
CA GLY A 47 3.98 -6.81 1.80
C GLY A 47 3.98 -8.09 0.99
N GLN A 48 3.88 -8.00 -0.33
CA GLN A 48 3.98 -9.18 -1.20
C GLN A 48 5.34 -9.87 -1.10
N LEU A 49 6.42 -9.11 -1.03
CA LEU A 49 7.77 -9.66 -0.92
C LEU A 49 8.00 -10.40 0.41
N VAL A 50 7.49 -9.84 1.52
CA VAL A 50 7.72 -10.38 2.87
C VAL A 50 6.73 -11.48 3.24
N LEU A 51 5.45 -11.31 2.89
CA LEU A 51 4.39 -12.26 3.23
C LEU A 51 4.29 -13.43 2.22
N GLY A 52 5.02 -13.34 1.10
CA GLY A 52 5.02 -14.34 0.03
C GLY A 52 3.78 -14.26 -0.86
N THR A 53 3.55 -15.30 -1.65
CA THR A 53 2.61 -15.31 -2.78
C THR A 53 1.50 -16.34 -2.61
N TRP A 54 0.60 -16.12 -1.65
CA TRP A 54 -0.56 -16.97 -1.36
C TRP A 54 -1.88 -16.17 -1.38
N GLY A 55 -3.03 -16.86 -1.49
CA GLY A 55 -4.33 -16.19 -1.50
C GLY A 55 -4.75 -15.58 -2.85
N PRO A 56 -5.76 -14.67 -2.86
CA PRO A 56 -6.37 -14.14 -4.08
C PRO A 56 -5.39 -13.34 -4.93
N TYR A 57 -5.20 -13.81 -6.17
CA TYR A 57 -4.31 -13.23 -7.16
C TYR A 57 -5.13 -12.60 -8.29
N ILE A 58 -4.97 -11.29 -8.49
CA ILE A 58 -5.72 -10.53 -9.48
C ILE A 58 -4.75 -9.66 -10.28
N PHE A 59 -4.74 -9.81 -11.61
CA PHE A 59 -3.92 -9.01 -12.54
C PHE A 59 -2.42 -8.91 -12.19
N GLY A 60 -1.81 -9.89 -11.51
CA GLY A 60 -0.40 -9.76 -11.11
C GLY A 60 -0.19 -9.36 -9.64
N VAL A 61 -1.26 -9.12 -8.89
CA VAL A 61 -1.21 -8.58 -7.54
C VAL A 61 -1.88 -9.55 -6.57
N TYR A 62 -1.16 -9.92 -5.51
CA TYR A 62 -1.72 -10.67 -4.40
C TYR A 62 -2.43 -9.72 -3.44
N VAL A 63 -3.77 -9.78 -3.44
CA VAL A 63 -4.62 -8.77 -2.81
C VAL A 63 -4.39 -8.68 -1.30
N ILE A 64 -4.33 -9.84 -0.62
CA ILE A 64 -4.22 -9.90 0.84
C ILE A 64 -2.87 -9.33 1.30
N GLN A 65 -1.79 -9.70 0.65
CA GLN A 65 -0.43 -9.29 1.04
C GLN A 65 -0.19 -7.82 0.72
N THR A 66 -0.71 -7.32 -0.41
CA THR A 66 -0.69 -5.89 -0.71
C THR A 66 -1.47 -5.10 0.32
N PHE A 67 -2.67 -5.57 0.70
CA PHE A 67 -3.48 -4.91 1.71
C PHE A 67 -2.79 -4.86 3.06
N LEU A 68 -2.31 -6.00 3.56
CA LEU A 68 -1.63 -6.10 4.85
C LEU A 68 -0.33 -5.31 4.86
N GLY A 69 0.48 -5.42 3.81
CA GLY A 69 1.72 -4.68 3.65
C GLY A 69 1.49 -3.17 3.66
N ALA A 70 0.55 -2.68 2.83
CA ALA A 70 0.20 -1.27 2.78
C ALA A 70 -0.29 -0.76 4.14
N LEU A 71 -1.16 -1.52 4.81
CA LEU A 71 -1.71 -1.14 6.11
C LEU A 71 -0.61 -1.00 7.17
N VAL A 72 0.24 -2.02 7.31
CA VAL A 72 1.35 -2.00 8.27
C VAL A 72 2.30 -0.83 7.97
N PHE A 73 2.66 -0.64 6.71
CA PHE A 73 3.62 0.39 6.31
C PHE A 73 3.08 1.81 6.57
N ILE A 74 1.80 2.05 6.28
CA ILE A 74 1.12 3.33 6.57
C ILE A 74 1.13 3.62 8.08
N LEU A 75 0.85 2.62 8.91
CA LEU A 75 0.87 2.77 10.37
C LEU A 75 2.28 3.06 10.89
N VAL A 76 3.29 2.34 10.39
CA VAL A 76 4.70 2.57 10.75
C VAL A 76 5.14 3.97 10.32
N ALA A 77 4.84 4.37 9.09
CA ALA A 77 5.18 5.70 8.58
C ALA A 77 4.55 6.81 9.42
N LYS A 78 3.27 6.68 9.77
CA LYS A 78 2.58 7.61 10.68
C LYS A 78 3.29 7.70 12.03
N TRP A 79 3.69 6.57 12.59
CA TRP A 79 4.37 6.53 13.87
C TRP A 79 5.74 7.22 13.81
N VAL A 80 6.57 6.88 12.82
CA VAL A 80 7.90 7.48 12.61
C VAL A 80 7.79 9.01 12.43
N MET A 81 6.85 9.47 11.62
CA MET A 81 6.65 10.90 11.40
C MET A 81 6.09 11.62 12.63
N GLY A 82 5.20 10.97 13.38
CA GLY A 82 4.73 11.47 14.67
C GLY A 82 5.86 11.66 15.69
N MET A 83 6.84 10.75 15.71
CA MET A 83 8.03 10.91 16.54
C MET A 83 8.91 12.08 16.10
N MET A 84 9.16 12.23 14.79
CA MET A 84 9.98 13.33 14.26
C MET A 84 9.35 14.70 14.53
N ALA A 85 8.02 14.81 14.42
CA ALA A 85 7.31 16.07 14.71
C ALA A 85 7.37 16.45 16.20
N LYS A 86 7.48 15.48 17.10
CA LYS A 86 7.57 15.71 18.56
C LYS A 86 8.98 16.10 19.03
N SER A 87 10.00 15.85 18.19
CA SER A 87 11.42 16.15 18.46
C SER A 87 11.84 17.57 18.08
N ARG A 88 10.89 18.41 17.63
CA ARG A 88 11.11 19.79 17.20
C ARG A 88 10.28 20.72 18.08
#